data_AF-A0A2T2UGD6-F1
#
_entry.id   AF-A0A2T2UGD6-F1
#
_cell.length_a   1.000
_cell.length_b   1.000
_cell.length_c   1.000
_cell.angle_alpha   90.00
_cell.angle_beta   90.00
_cell.angle_gamma   90.00
#
_symmetry.space_group_name_H-M   'P 1'
#
loop_
_entity.id
_entity.type
_entity.pdbx_description
1 polymer ?
#
loop_
_entity_poly.entity_id
_entity_poly.type
_entity_poly.pdbx_seq_one_letter_code
_entity_poly.pdbx_strand_id
1 'polypeptide(L)'
;MRGDGSDPVGDTATLIAHTLHAPLPGIGPLAAIPRRRRRSEIEFFLRLDGGSAEGLLDRIAAAGYSGARAAALPTLRGLMHGMIDLAVEHDGRYWIL
;
A
#
# COMPACT_ATOMS: atom_id res chain seq x y z
N MET A 1 -27.41 -19.68 -33.27
CA MET A 1 -26.36 -18.65 -33.38
C MET A 1 -25.76 -18.50 -31.99
N ARG A 2 -24.62 -19.14 -31.73
CA ARG A 2 -23.90 -19.07 -30.44
C ARG A 2 -23.04 -17.81 -30.48
N GLY A 3 -23.34 -16.82 -29.64
CA GLY A 3 -22.47 -15.67 -29.44
C GLY A 3 -21.25 -16.11 -28.64
N ASP A 4 -20.10 -16.16 -29.30
CA ASP A 4 -18.79 -15.86 -28.73
C ASP A 4 -18.91 -14.62 -27.82
N GLY A 5 -18.46 -14.58 -26.56
CA GLY A 5 -17.40 -15.34 -25.90
C GLY A 5 -16.58 -14.43 -24.98
N SER A 6 -17.22 -13.46 -24.30
CA SER A 6 -16.75 -12.77 -23.09
C SER A 6 -17.90 -11.85 -22.62
N ASP A 7 -18.10 -11.75 -21.31
CA ASP A 7 -18.91 -10.68 -20.70
C ASP A 7 -17.94 -9.81 -19.90
N PRO A 8 -17.30 -8.80 -20.53
CA PRO A 8 -16.24 -8.05 -19.89
C PRO A 8 -16.67 -7.39 -18.58
N VAL A 9 -17.95 -7.02 -18.46
CA VAL A 9 -18.51 -6.42 -17.25
C VAL A 9 -18.65 -7.49 -16.17
N GLY A 10 -19.26 -8.63 -16.48
CA GLY A 10 -19.39 -9.76 -15.56
C GLY A 10 -18.04 -10.32 -15.11
N ASP A 11 -17.10 -10.45 -16.04
CA ASP A 11 -15.74 -10.92 -15.79
C ASP A 11 -14.98 -9.96 -14.86
N THR A 12 -15.05 -8.65 -15.14
CA THR A 12 -14.44 -7.61 -14.29
C THR A 12 -15.08 -7.57 -12.91
N ALA A 13 -16.41 -7.65 -12.83
CA ALA A 13 -17.13 -7.69 -11.55
C ALA A 13 -16.71 -8.90 -10.71
N THR A 14 -16.46 -10.04 -11.35
CA THR A 14 -15.94 -11.25 -10.70
C THR A 14 -14.54 -11.04 -10.14
N LEU A 15 -13.63 -10.42 -10.91
CA LEU A 15 -12.28 -10.10 -10.43
C LEU A 15 -12.30 -9.12 -9.26
N ILE A 16 -13.15 -8.09 -9.31
CA ILE A 16 -13.34 -7.14 -8.21
C ILE A 16 -13.88 -7.88 -6.98
N ALA A 17 -14.89 -8.73 -7.13
CA ALA A 17 -15.46 -9.49 -6.04
C ALA A 17 -14.42 -10.41 -5.39
N HIS A 18 -13.64 -11.14 -6.18
CA HIS A 18 -12.55 -11.98 -5.66
C HIS A 18 -11.51 -11.15 -4.91
N THR A 19 -11.08 -10.02 -5.46
CA THR A 19 -10.10 -9.14 -4.82
C THR A 19 -10.62 -8.58 -3.48
N LEU A 20 -11.87 -8.14 -3.43
CA LEU A 20 -12.46 -7.57 -2.20
C LEU A 20 -12.73 -8.61 -1.10
N HIS A 21 -12.97 -9.87 -1.47
CA HIS A 21 -13.27 -10.95 -0.52
C HIS A 21 -12.07 -11.84 -0.19
N ALA A 22 -10.92 -11.64 -0.85
CA ALA A 22 -9.68 -12.31 -0.47
C ALA A 22 -9.28 -11.91 0.97
N PRO A 23 -8.94 -12.88 1.84
CA PRO A 23 -8.56 -12.57 3.22
C PRO A 23 -7.18 -11.91 3.25
N LEU A 24 -7.09 -10.71 3.82
CA LEU A 24 -5.83 -10.02 4.08
C LEU A 24 -5.35 -10.35 5.51
N PRO A 25 -4.04 -10.58 5.71
CA PRO A 25 -3.49 -10.85 7.03
C PRO A 25 -3.86 -9.76 8.04
N GLY A 26 -4.46 -10.16 9.16
CA GLY A 26 -4.78 -9.28 10.28
C GLY A 26 -6.01 -8.36 10.13
N ILE A 27 -6.60 -8.24 8.93
CA ILE A 27 -7.83 -7.44 8.72
C ILE A 27 -8.98 -8.18 8.04
N GLY A 28 -8.74 -9.41 7.59
CA GLY A 28 -9.74 -10.18 6.85
C GLY A 28 -10.03 -9.58 5.46
N PRO A 29 -11.19 -9.84 4.86
CA PRO A 29 -11.52 -9.32 3.54
C PRO A 29 -11.78 -7.82 3.56
N LEU A 30 -11.28 -7.09 2.56
CA LEU A 30 -11.52 -5.65 2.43
C LEU A 30 -13.02 -5.31 2.33
N ALA A 31 -13.83 -6.22 1.78
CA ALA A 31 -15.28 -6.11 1.73
C ALA A 31 -15.94 -5.95 3.11
N ALA A 32 -15.33 -6.50 4.18
CA ALA A 32 -15.84 -6.39 5.54
C ALA A 32 -15.52 -5.05 6.21
N ILE A 33 -14.64 -4.22 5.63
CA ILE A 33 -14.22 -2.95 6.22
C ILE A 33 -15.21 -1.82 5.88
N PRO A 34 -15.84 -1.18 6.88
CA PRO A 34 -16.77 -0.07 6.64
C PRO A 34 -16.10 1.07 5.88
N ARG A 35 -16.80 1.68 4.91
CA ARG A 35 -16.25 2.78 4.10
C ARG A 35 -15.74 3.95 4.95
N ARG A 36 -16.38 4.23 6.09
CA ARG A 36 -15.93 5.28 7.02
C ARG A 36 -14.53 5.03 7.62
N ARG A 37 -14.10 3.77 7.66
CA ARG A 37 -12.79 3.31 8.15
C ARG A 37 -11.77 3.13 7.03
N ARG A 38 -12.10 3.55 5.81
CA ARG A 38 -11.22 3.52 4.64
C ARG A 38 -10.87 4.96 4.24
N ARG A 39 -9.63 5.19 3.86
CA ARG A 39 -9.15 6.44 3.29
C ARG A 39 -8.33 6.10 2.06
N SER A 40 -8.89 6.40 0.90
CA SER A 40 -8.22 6.24 -0.38
C SER A 40 -7.34 7.45 -0.67
N GLU A 41 -6.26 7.23 -1.40
CA GLU A 41 -5.43 8.28 -2.01
C GLU A 41 -4.96 9.34 -1.01
N ILE A 42 -4.14 8.90 -0.05
CA ILE A 42 -3.53 9.83 0.92
C ILE A 42 -2.22 10.35 0.34
N GLU A 43 -2.17 11.64 0.08
CA GLU A 43 -0.93 12.34 -0.23
C GLU A 43 -0.15 12.64 1.05
N PHE A 44 1.18 12.48 1.00
CA PHE A 44 2.06 12.84 2.09
C PHE A 44 3.25 13.68 1.63
N PHE A 45 3.75 14.48 2.58
CA PHE A 45 4.89 15.38 2.42
C PHE A 45 5.76 15.27 3.67
N LEU A 46 7.00 14.82 3.50
CA LEU A 46 7.94 14.57 4.58
C LEU A 46 9.25 15.32 4.31
N ARG A 47 9.63 16.21 5.23
CA ARG A 47 10.89 16.97 5.15
C ARG A 47 12.06 16.06 5.49
N LEU A 48 13.08 16.07 4.65
CA LEU A 48 14.35 15.36 4.85
C LEU A 48 15.42 16.36 5.27
N ASP A 49 15.96 16.20 6.48
CA ASP A 49 16.85 17.18 7.14
C ASP A 49 18.35 16.84 7.03
N GLY A 50 18.74 15.98 6.09
CA GLY A 50 20.15 15.62 5.84
C GLY A 50 20.63 14.32 6.46
N GLY A 51 19.74 13.35 6.66
CA GLY A 51 20.13 12.01 7.13
C GLY A 51 21.02 11.26 6.13
N SER A 52 21.93 10.41 6.63
CA SER A 52 22.71 9.50 5.79
C SER A 52 21.81 8.41 5.19
N ALA A 53 21.93 8.16 3.88
CA ALA A 53 21.21 7.07 3.23
C ALA A 53 21.69 5.71 3.74
N GLU A 54 22.99 5.53 3.93
CA GLU A 54 23.58 4.30 4.50
C GLU A 54 23.10 4.07 5.94
N GLY A 55 23.14 5.11 6.78
CA GLY A 55 22.66 4.99 8.16
C GLY A 55 21.15 4.69 8.26
N LEU A 56 20.35 5.08 7.27
CA LEU A 56 18.96 4.65 7.17
C LEU A 56 18.86 3.16 6.81
N LEU A 57 19.63 2.69 5.84
CA LEU A 57 19.64 1.27 5.45
C LEU A 57 20.08 0.37 6.61
N ASP A 58 21.10 0.78 7.37
CA ASP A 58 21.56 0.03 8.54
C ASP A 58 20.45 -0.13 9.56
N ARG A 59 19.66 0.92 9.80
CA ARG A 59 18.50 0.87 10.71
C ARG A 59 17.39 -0.01 10.18
N ILE A 60 17.10 0.06 8.88
CA ILE A 60 16.11 -0.78 8.21
C ILE A 60 16.51 -2.26 8.32
N ALA A 61 17.78 -2.57 8.04
CA ALA A 61 18.33 -3.91 8.17
C ALA A 61 18.29 -4.41 9.63
N ALA A 62 18.68 -3.58 10.59
CA ALA A 62 18.63 -3.91 12.01
C ALA A 62 17.19 -4.16 12.52
N ALA A 63 16.19 -3.54 11.90
CA ALA A 63 14.77 -3.78 12.17
C ALA A 63 14.22 -5.04 11.46
N GLY A 64 15.05 -5.79 10.74
CA GLY A 64 14.68 -7.04 10.08
C GLY A 64 14.12 -6.89 8.67
N TYR A 65 14.13 -5.68 8.10
CA TYR A 65 13.68 -5.45 6.73
C TYR A 65 14.84 -5.71 5.75
N SER A 66 14.84 -6.89 5.14
CA SER A 66 15.83 -7.26 4.12
C SER A 66 15.50 -6.68 2.74
N GLY A 67 16.52 -6.33 1.95
CA GLY A 67 16.37 -5.98 0.54
C GLY A 67 16.25 -4.49 0.24
N ALA A 68 16.31 -3.63 1.26
CA ALA A 68 16.48 -2.19 1.05
C ALA A 68 17.82 -1.91 0.36
N ARG A 69 17.81 -1.06 -0.65
CA ARG A 69 19.01 -0.65 -1.39
C ARG A 69 19.18 0.85 -1.29
N ALA A 70 20.44 1.29 -1.30
CA ALA A 70 20.76 2.70 -1.26
C ALA A 70 20.14 3.43 -2.44
N ALA A 71 19.59 4.61 -2.16
CA ALA A 71 19.38 5.60 -3.20
C ALA A 71 20.74 5.96 -3.82
N ALA A 72 20.73 6.44 -5.07
CA ALA A 72 21.95 6.95 -5.72
C ALA A 72 22.57 8.15 -4.97
N LEU A 73 21.83 8.75 -4.02
CA LEU A 73 22.26 9.90 -3.23
C LEU A 73 22.73 9.47 -1.84
N PRO A 74 23.93 9.91 -1.40
CA PRO A 74 24.48 9.55 -0.08
C PRO A 74 23.78 10.27 1.08
N THR A 75 23.09 11.38 0.80
CA THR A 75 22.41 12.20 1.83
C THR A 75 20.97 12.49 1.43
N LEU A 76 20.05 12.29 2.37
CA LEU A 76 18.62 12.52 2.23
C LEU A 76 18.28 13.95 2.63
N ARG A 77 18.13 14.85 1.66
CA ARG A 77 17.75 16.26 1.85
C ARG A 77 16.59 16.64 0.93
N GLY A 78 15.77 17.59 1.38
CA GLY A 78 14.67 18.15 0.60
C GLY A 78 13.30 17.63 1.05
N LEU A 79 12.43 17.35 0.09
CA LEU A 79 11.05 16.92 0.33
C LEU A 79 10.82 15.54 -0.27
N MET A 80 10.44 14.58 0.56
CA MET A 80 9.90 13.31 0.12
C MET A 80 8.38 13.44 0.07
N HIS A 81 7.79 13.16 -1.08
CA HIS A 81 6.35 13.15 -1.25
C HIS A 81 5.92 11.88 -1.96
N GLY A 82 4.67 11.49 -1.77
CA GLY A 82 4.12 10.30 -2.38
C GLY A 82 2.64 10.14 -2.07
N MET A 83 2.07 9.09 -2.66
CA MET A 83 0.68 8.71 -2.48
C MET A 83 0.60 7.34 -1.82
N ILE A 84 -0.39 7.17 -0.97
CA ILE A 84 -0.83 5.88 -0.44
C ILE A 84 -2.18 5.56 -1.07
N ASP A 85 -2.28 4.42 -1.75
CA ASP A 85 -3.51 4.02 -2.45
C ASP A 85 -4.67 3.83 -1.47
N LEU A 86 -4.42 3.13 -0.35
CA LEU A 86 -5.45 2.88 0.65
C LEU A 86 -4.87 2.73 2.07
N ALA A 87 -5.41 3.51 3.00
CA ALA A 87 -5.28 3.27 4.43
C ALA A 87 -6.61 2.79 5.02
N VAL A 88 -6.55 1.77 5.88
CA VAL A 88 -7.73 1.23 6.57
C VAL A 88 -7.52 1.16 8.07
N GLU A 89 -8.59 1.42 8.82
CA GLU A 89 -8.65 1.21 10.26
C GLU A 89 -9.41 -0.08 10.58
N HIS A 90 -8.76 -1.00 11.29
CA HIS A 90 -9.33 -2.26 11.75
C HIS A 90 -8.87 -2.52 13.18
N ASP A 91 -9.81 -2.76 14.10
CA ASP A 91 -9.55 -3.01 15.53
C ASP A 91 -8.62 -1.97 16.18
N GLY A 92 -8.84 -0.69 15.88
CA GLY A 92 -8.07 0.43 16.41
C GLY A 92 -6.65 0.55 15.86
N ARG A 93 -6.29 -0.23 14.84
CA ARG A 93 -5.00 -0.19 14.14
C ARG A 93 -5.17 0.29 12.71
N TYR A 94 -4.16 1.00 12.21
CA TYR A 94 -4.09 1.41 10.81
C TYR A 94 -3.23 0.46 9.99
N TRP A 95 -3.70 0.17 8.79
CA TRP A 95 -3.04 -0.68 7.81
C TRP A 95 -2.89 0.08 6.51
N ILE A 96 -1.72 -0.06 5.88
CA ILE A 96 -1.40 0.55 4.58
C ILE A 96 -1.42 -0.59 3.56
N LEU A 97 -2.22 -0.42 2.51
CA LEU A 97 -2.45 -1.39 1.44
C LEU A 97 -1.93 -0.84 0.12
#